data_AF-A0A9W9QR05-F1
#
_entry.id   AF-A0A9W9QR05-F1
#
_cell.length_a   1.000
_cell.length_b   1.000
_cell.length_c   1.000
_cell.angle_alpha   90.00
_cell.angle_beta   90.00
_cell.angle_gamma   90.00
#
_symmetry.space_group_name_H-M   'P 1'
#
loop_
_entity.id
_entity.type
_entity.pdbx_description
1 polymer ?
#
loop_
_entity_poly.entity_id
_entity_poly.type
_entity_poly.pdbx_seq_one_letter_code
_entity_poly.pdbx_strand_id
1 'polypeptide(L)'
;MLFAMGYRVISVDNKPPDPLALVREVRTLISGPAMLFDRIVKEGYSAHLESWLHVPETREALPSGSNSRELLVDSHTPVADHPQMTQIFSSVFTRTVDIITSLDRLRTTIDLKKGPHHLAYQATWQQLYQAIQPWPKIGPQGGPLAWPLFLSDEFFTLIQNDDWIARILFLHYGMAMRLLCHRWYVRDWGRRLVLATLEPLDEIPQEWKDTISWIRQAAERED
;
A
#
# COMPACT_ATOMS: atom_id res chain seq x y z
N MET A 1 -14.49 5.84 18.94
CA MET A 1 -14.80 6.74 17.82
C MET A 1 -13.96 6.30 16.61
N LEU A 2 -14.49 5.39 15.78
CA LEU A 2 -13.83 5.02 14.52
C LEU A 2 -14.10 6.16 13.53
N PHE A 3 -13.07 6.93 13.19
CA PHE A 3 -13.15 7.86 12.07
C PHE A 3 -13.25 7.03 10.78
N ALA A 4 -14.47 6.66 10.40
CA ALA A 4 -14.80 6.23 9.06
C ALA A 4 -14.72 7.46 8.15
N MET A 5 -13.50 7.90 7.84
CA MET A 5 -13.25 8.79 6.71
C MET A 5 -13.64 8.00 5.47
N GLY A 6 -14.84 8.27 4.95
CA GLY A 6 -15.36 7.69 3.72
C GLY A 6 -14.41 8.03 2.58
N TYR A 7 -13.45 7.14 2.33
CA TYR A 7 -12.48 7.27 1.26
C TYR A 7 -13.23 7.23 -0.07
N ARG A 8 -13.07 8.26 -0.91
CA ARG A 8 -13.81 8.40 -2.18
C ARG A 8 -13.62 7.19 -3.12
N VAL A 9 -12.56 6.40 -2.95
CA VAL A 9 -12.27 5.19 -3.74
C VAL A 9 -13.17 4.01 -3.36
N ILE A 10 -13.76 3.98 -2.17
CA ILE A 10 -14.73 2.93 -1.80
C ILE A 10 -16.05 3.16 -2.56
N SER A 11 -16.28 4.37 -3.09
CA SER A 11 -17.36 4.61 -4.05
C SER A 11 -17.00 3.95 -5.37
N VAL A 12 -17.79 2.93 -5.71
CA VAL A 12 -17.71 2.13 -6.94
C VAL A 12 -17.96 2.97 -8.20
N ASP A 13 -18.54 4.16 -8.06
CA ASP A 13 -19.12 4.92 -9.17
C ASP A 13 -18.26 6.04 -9.77
N ASN A 14 -17.04 6.27 -9.27
CA ASN A 14 -16.19 7.35 -9.81
C ASN A 14 -15.06 6.82 -10.68
N LYS A 15 -14.96 7.40 -11.90
CA LYS A 15 -13.78 7.35 -12.80
C LYS A 15 -12.50 7.38 -11.97
N PRO A 16 -11.43 6.68 -12.38
CA PRO A 16 -10.19 6.72 -11.63
C PRO A 16 -9.76 8.20 -11.49
N PRO A 17 -9.66 8.74 -10.27
CA PRO A 17 -9.02 10.03 -10.09
C PRO A 17 -7.59 9.95 -10.61
N ASP A 18 -7.00 11.10 -10.98
CA ASP A 18 -5.58 11.20 -11.29
C ASP A 18 -4.77 10.30 -10.32
N PRO A 19 -4.02 9.30 -10.83
CA PRO A 19 -3.38 8.29 -10.01
C PRO A 19 -2.42 8.91 -8.98
N LEU A 20 -1.83 10.07 -9.29
CA LEU A 20 -0.97 10.80 -8.36
C LEU A 20 -1.75 11.55 -7.29
N ALA A 21 -2.89 12.15 -7.64
CA ALA A 21 -3.80 12.74 -6.65
C ALA A 21 -4.26 11.70 -5.63
N LEU A 22 -4.51 10.47 -6.07
CA LEU A 22 -4.88 9.35 -5.21
C LEU A 22 -3.79 9.00 -4.20
N VAL A 23 -2.55 8.88 -4.66
CA VAL A 23 -1.40 8.58 -3.80
C VAL A 23 -1.18 9.70 -2.78
N ARG A 24 -1.35 10.96 -3.19
CA ARG A 24 -1.28 12.11 -2.28
C ARG A 24 -2.35 12.05 -1.21
N GLU A 25 -3.59 11.77 -1.59
CA GLU A 25 -4.71 11.67 -0.65
C GLU A 25 -4.48 10.53 0.35
N VAL A 26 -4.01 9.37 -0.10
CA VAL A 26 -3.62 8.25 0.78
C VAL A 26 -2.46 8.63 1.69
N ARG A 27 -1.43 9.30 1.16
CA ARG A 27 -0.29 9.79 1.95
C ARG A 27 -0.78 10.73 3.06
N THR A 28 -1.69 11.64 2.76
CA THR A 28 -2.30 12.55 3.74
C THR A 28 -3.20 11.82 4.74
N LEU A 29 -3.97 10.83 4.29
CA LEU A 29 -4.87 10.07 5.17
C LEU A 29 -4.10 9.19 6.16
N ILE A 30 -3.02 8.54 5.71
CA ILE A 30 -2.24 7.60 6.52
C ILE A 30 -1.20 8.33 7.37
N SER A 31 -0.73 9.53 6.98
CA SER A 31 0.30 10.26 7.74
C SER A 31 -0.12 10.58 9.18
N GLY A 32 -1.37 11.01 9.40
CA GLY A 32 -1.90 11.30 10.74
C GLY A 32 -1.88 10.07 11.66
N PRO A 33 -2.55 8.95 11.29
CA PRO A 33 -2.48 7.70 12.01
C PRO A 33 -1.05 7.16 12.18
N ALA A 34 -0.20 7.23 11.15
CA ALA A 34 1.18 6.75 11.24
C ALA A 34 1.99 7.55 12.26
N MET A 35 1.82 8.87 12.33
CA MET A 35 2.45 9.72 13.36
C MET A 35 1.97 9.36 14.78
N LEU A 36 0.67 9.11 14.94
CA LEU A 36 0.09 8.65 16.20
C LEU A 36 0.68 7.30 16.63
N PHE A 37 0.74 6.33 15.73
CA PHE A 37 1.31 5.00 16.02
C PHE A 37 2.81 5.04 16.31
N ASP A 38 3.61 5.79 15.54
CA ASP A 38 5.05 5.94 15.80
C ASP A 38 5.33 6.52 17.19
N ARG A 39 4.52 7.49 17.63
CA ARG A 39 4.61 8.04 18.98
C ARG A 39 4.11 7.09 20.07
N ILE A 40 3.00 6.38 19.87
CA ILE A 40 2.55 5.35 20.82
C ILE A 40 3.62 4.26 21.00
N VAL A 41 4.30 3.88 19.91
CA VAL A 41 5.40 2.91 19.96
C VAL A 41 6.63 3.47 20.68
N LYS A 42 6.94 4.77 20.51
CA LYS A 42 8.08 5.43 21.16
C LYS A 42 7.85 5.79 22.63
N GLU A 43 6.64 6.23 22.98
CA GLU A 43 6.27 6.72 24.32
C GLU A 43 5.61 5.64 25.19
N GLY A 44 5.13 4.55 24.58
CA GLY A 44 4.55 3.42 25.31
C GLY A 44 3.19 3.72 25.95
N TYR A 45 2.87 2.99 27.04
CA TYR A 45 1.58 3.03 27.75
C TYR A 45 1.18 4.41 28.33
N SER A 46 2.06 5.41 28.32
CA SER A 46 1.79 6.77 28.82
C SER A 46 1.27 7.74 27.75
N ALA A 47 1.11 7.29 26.49
CA ALA A 47 0.52 8.09 25.41
C ALA A 47 -1.01 8.25 25.60
N HIS A 48 -1.42 9.01 26.61
CA HIS A 48 -2.80 9.39 26.81
C HIS A 48 -3.21 10.40 25.73
N LEU A 49 -4.19 10.02 24.89
CA LEU A 49 -4.82 10.90 23.90
C LEU A 49 -5.38 12.21 24.50
N GLU A 50 -5.64 12.24 25.81
CA GLU A 50 -6.15 13.40 26.54
C GLU A 50 -5.14 14.55 26.64
N SER A 51 -3.83 14.28 26.65
CA SER A 51 -2.82 15.37 26.59
C SER A 51 -2.65 15.93 25.16
N TRP A 52 -3.24 15.26 24.16
CA TRP A 52 -3.15 15.60 22.74
C TRP A 52 -4.38 16.37 22.26
N LEU A 53 -5.53 16.09 22.85
CA LEU A 53 -6.78 16.78 22.61
C LEU A 53 -6.96 17.77 23.77
N HIS A 54 -6.59 19.05 23.56
CA HIS A 54 -7.02 20.11 24.47
C HIS A 54 -8.56 20.19 24.43
N VAL A 55 -9.21 19.37 25.25
CA VAL A 55 -10.63 19.44 25.54
C VAL A 55 -10.75 20.45 26.70
N PRO A 56 -11.41 21.61 26.51
CA PRO A 56 -11.73 22.46 27.65
C PRO A 56 -12.64 21.67 28.59
N GLU A 57 -12.30 21.63 29.88
CA GLU A 57 -13.04 20.93 30.92
C GLU A 57 -14.53 21.28 30.87
N THR A 58 -15.32 20.46 30.19
CA THR A 58 -16.78 20.53 30.25
C THR A 58 -17.18 19.44 31.23
N ARG A 59 -17.39 19.87 32.46
CA ARG A 59 -17.69 19.04 33.62
C ARG A 59 -19.14 18.60 33.54
N GLU A 60 -19.40 17.44 32.92
CA GLU A 60 -20.67 16.73 33.07
C GLU A 60 -20.41 15.41 33.80
N ALA A 61 -20.67 15.43 35.10
CA ALA A 61 -20.66 14.24 35.95
C ALA A 61 -22.00 13.51 35.79
N LEU A 62 -21.97 12.20 35.59
CA LEU A 62 -23.07 11.25 35.88
C LEU A 62 -22.50 9.81 35.90
N PRO A 63 -23.17 8.85 36.56
CA PRO A 63 -22.74 8.31 37.84
C PRO A 63 -22.02 6.96 37.76
N SER A 64 -21.20 6.74 38.78
CA SER A 64 -20.44 5.52 39.07
C SER A 64 -21.37 4.30 39.19
N GLY A 65 -21.07 3.25 38.43
CA GLY A 65 -21.73 1.95 38.46
C GLY A 65 -20.72 0.84 38.20
N SER A 66 -20.45 0.07 39.24
CA SER A 66 -19.35 -0.88 39.42
C SER A 66 -19.44 -2.17 38.61
N ASN A 67 -18.25 -2.69 38.27
CA ASN A 67 -17.85 -4.11 38.18
C ASN A 67 -18.42 -4.99 37.07
N SER A 68 -17.53 -5.48 36.20
CA SER A 68 -17.34 -6.93 36.01
C SER A 68 -16.00 -7.23 35.34
N ARG A 69 -15.29 -8.17 35.96
CA ARG A 69 -13.99 -8.74 35.64
C ARG A 69 -14.21 -9.93 34.68
N GLU A 70 -13.14 -10.36 34.02
CA GLU A 70 -12.91 -11.70 33.44
C GLU A 70 -13.51 -12.02 32.05
N LEU A 71 -12.64 -12.26 31.06
CA LEU A 71 -12.23 -13.63 30.66
C LEU A 71 -11.26 -13.60 29.46
N LEU A 72 -10.03 -14.02 29.73
CA LEU A 72 -9.09 -14.57 28.76
C LEU A 72 -9.63 -15.94 28.32
N VAL A 73 -9.78 -16.17 27.02
CA VAL A 73 -9.93 -17.53 26.46
C VAL A 73 -9.01 -17.63 25.25
N ASP A 74 -7.90 -18.34 25.46
CA ASP A 74 -7.18 -19.05 24.41
C ASP A 74 -8.13 -20.07 23.79
N SER A 75 -8.17 -20.10 22.46
CA SER A 75 -8.58 -21.31 21.74
C SER A 75 -7.80 -21.41 20.43
N HIS A 76 -6.71 -22.17 20.51
CA HIS A 76 -6.14 -22.88 19.38
C HIS A 76 -7.23 -23.71 18.69
N THR A 77 -7.71 -23.23 17.55
CA THR A 77 -8.39 -24.10 16.58
C THR A 77 -7.39 -24.48 15.49
N PRO A 78 -7.11 -25.77 15.27
CA PRO A 78 -6.33 -26.18 14.11
C PRO A 78 -7.14 -25.85 12.87
N VAL A 79 -6.62 -24.94 12.05
CA VAL A 79 -7.22 -24.54 10.78
C VAL A 79 -7.21 -25.77 9.86
N ALA A 80 -8.37 -26.41 9.77
CA ALA A 80 -8.62 -27.49 8.83
C ALA A 80 -8.47 -26.96 7.39
N ASP A 81 -7.74 -27.71 6.56
CA ASP A 81 -7.46 -27.45 5.15
C ASP A 81 -8.72 -27.01 4.38
N HIS A 82 -8.85 -25.70 4.14
CA HIS A 82 -9.85 -25.14 3.25
C HIS A 82 -9.27 -25.04 1.84
N PRO A 83 -9.76 -25.81 0.85
CA PRO A 83 -9.21 -25.84 -0.51
C PRO A 83 -9.22 -24.46 -1.20
N GLN A 84 -10.19 -23.59 -0.87
CA GLN A 84 -10.22 -22.20 -1.35
C GLN A 84 -9.09 -21.34 -0.79
N MET A 85 -8.72 -21.53 0.48
CA MET A 85 -7.63 -20.80 1.13
C MET A 85 -6.29 -21.20 0.49
N THR A 86 -6.11 -22.48 0.18
CA THR A 86 -4.94 -23.01 -0.54
C THR A 86 -4.82 -22.43 -1.96
N GLN A 87 -5.96 -22.28 -2.65
CA GLN A 87 -6.00 -21.69 -4.01
C GLN A 87 -5.74 -20.17 -4.02
N ILE A 88 -6.25 -19.44 -3.03
CA ILE A 88 -5.95 -18.02 -2.85
C ILE A 88 -4.47 -17.85 -2.50
N PHE A 89 -3.96 -18.67 -1.58
CA PHE A 89 -2.55 -18.60 -1.19
C PHE A 89 -1.61 -18.90 -2.37
N SER A 90 -1.92 -19.93 -3.18
CA SER A 90 -1.10 -20.28 -4.34
C SER A 90 -1.13 -19.20 -5.43
N SER A 91 -2.29 -18.63 -5.74
CA SER A 91 -2.41 -17.57 -6.75
C SER A 91 -1.71 -16.27 -6.33
N VAL A 92 -1.82 -15.87 -5.06
CA VAL A 92 -1.11 -14.70 -4.53
C VAL A 92 0.40 -14.96 -4.41
N PHE A 93 0.81 -16.19 -4.08
CA PHE A 93 2.22 -16.58 -4.09
C PHE A 93 2.84 -16.49 -5.48
N THR A 94 2.20 -17.08 -6.51
CA THR A 94 2.67 -16.97 -7.90
C THR A 94 2.79 -15.51 -8.33
N ARG A 95 1.79 -14.69 -7.99
CA ARG A 95 1.82 -13.25 -8.29
C ARG A 95 2.99 -12.54 -7.59
N THR A 96 3.30 -12.90 -6.36
CA THR A 96 4.43 -12.33 -5.62
C THR A 96 5.75 -12.65 -6.33
N VAL A 97 5.92 -13.90 -6.77
CA VAL A 97 7.10 -14.33 -7.54
C VAL A 97 7.22 -13.57 -8.86
N ASP A 98 6.11 -13.39 -9.59
CA ASP A 98 6.09 -12.65 -10.86
C ASP A 98 6.49 -11.18 -10.65
N ILE A 99 5.94 -10.53 -9.62
CA ILE A 99 6.26 -9.14 -9.28
C ILE A 99 7.74 -8.99 -8.93
N ILE A 100 8.27 -9.87 -8.07
CA ILE A 100 9.68 -9.85 -7.66
C ILE A 100 10.59 -10.07 -8.87
N THR A 101 10.28 -11.06 -9.71
CA THR A 101 11.05 -11.33 -10.93
C THR A 101 11.06 -10.13 -11.88
N SER A 102 9.92 -9.45 -12.03
CA SER A 102 9.83 -8.23 -12.84
C SER A 102 10.62 -7.07 -12.22
N LEU A 103 10.59 -6.93 -10.89
CA LEU A 103 11.41 -5.95 -10.16
C LEU A 103 12.91 -6.21 -10.32
N ASP A 104 13.37 -7.46 -10.32
CA ASP A 104 14.78 -7.79 -10.51
C ASP A 104 15.27 -7.43 -11.93
N ARG A 105 14.42 -7.61 -12.95
CA ARG A 105 14.70 -7.14 -14.32
C ARG A 105 14.78 -5.62 -14.36
N LEU A 106 13.83 -4.93 -13.73
CA LEU A 106 13.83 -3.47 -13.64
C LEU A 106 15.08 -2.94 -12.92
N ARG A 107 15.53 -3.63 -11.86
CA ARG A 107 16.76 -3.29 -11.16
C ARG A 107 17.96 -3.30 -12.09
N THR A 108 18.07 -4.35 -12.90
CA THR A 108 19.12 -4.46 -13.91
C THR A 108 19.09 -3.27 -14.88
N THR A 109 17.91 -2.86 -15.35
CA THR A 109 17.78 -1.69 -16.22
C THR A 109 18.18 -0.37 -15.53
N ILE A 110 17.80 -0.19 -14.27
CA ILE A 110 18.18 0.98 -13.46
C ILE A 110 19.72 1.06 -13.32
N ASP A 111 20.36 -0.09 -13.05
CA ASP A 111 21.81 -0.19 -12.86
C ASP A 111 22.60 0.02 -14.15
N LEU A 112 22.04 -0.33 -15.30
CA LEU A 112 22.65 -0.10 -16.62
C LEU A 112 22.60 1.37 -17.05
N LYS A 113 21.49 2.08 -16.83
CA LYS A 113 21.29 3.44 -17.37
C LYS A 113 22.06 4.53 -16.64
N LYS A 114 22.53 4.31 -15.40
CA LYS A 114 23.33 5.24 -14.55
C LYS A 114 23.04 6.74 -14.80
N GLY A 115 21.77 7.11 -14.79
CA GLY A 115 21.32 8.48 -15.06
C GLY A 115 21.37 9.40 -13.84
N PRO A 116 20.99 10.68 -14.00
CA PRO A 116 21.02 11.67 -12.92
C PRO A 116 20.11 11.29 -11.73
N HIS A 117 18.99 10.61 -11.99
CA HIS A 117 18.02 10.18 -10.97
C HIS A 117 18.24 8.74 -10.47
N HIS A 118 19.40 8.15 -10.80
CA HIS A 118 19.69 6.74 -10.50
C HIS A 118 19.53 6.40 -9.01
N LEU A 119 20.00 7.27 -8.11
CA LEU A 119 19.87 7.06 -6.66
C LEU A 119 18.40 7.07 -6.20
N ALA A 120 17.58 7.97 -6.74
CA ALA A 120 16.15 8.04 -6.44
C ALA A 120 15.42 6.76 -6.89
N TYR A 121 15.74 6.24 -8.08
CA TYR A 121 15.20 4.98 -8.56
C TYR A 121 15.62 3.80 -7.69
N GLN A 122 16.91 3.70 -7.35
CA GLN A 122 17.44 2.60 -6.54
C GLN A 122 16.82 2.58 -5.13
N ALA A 123 16.73 3.74 -4.48
CA ALA A 123 16.13 3.86 -3.15
C ALA A 123 14.65 3.45 -3.19
N THR A 124 13.91 3.96 -4.17
CA THR A 124 12.47 3.67 -4.33
C THR A 124 12.21 2.20 -4.66
N TRP A 125 13.04 1.61 -5.55
CA TRP A 125 13.02 0.19 -5.86
C TRP A 125 13.27 -0.66 -4.61
N GLN A 126 14.28 -0.30 -3.81
CA GLN A 126 14.64 -1.05 -2.61
C GLN A 126 13.51 -1.03 -1.58
N GLN A 127 12.89 0.13 -1.36
CA GLN A 127 11.73 0.26 -0.48
C GLN A 127 10.56 -0.62 -0.95
N LEU A 128 10.28 -0.63 -2.26
CA LEU A 128 9.19 -1.43 -2.82
C LEU A 128 9.48 -2.93 -2.69
N TYR A 129 10.71 -3.34 -3.01
CA TYR A 129 11.16 -4.73 -2.88
C TYR A 129 11.02 -5.22 -1.42
N GLN A 130 11.51 -4.43 -0.46
CA GLN A 130 11.41 -4.76 0.97
C GLN A 130 9.96 -4.80 1.46
N ALA A 131 9.06 -4.02 0.89
CA ALA A 131 7.64 -4.06 1.22
C ALA A 131 6.96 -5.37 0.75
N ILE A 132 7.43 -5.97 -0.35
CA ILE A 132 6.81 -7.14 -1.00
C ILE A 132 7.45 -8.46 -0.56
N GLN A 133 8.78 -8.52 -0.50
CA GLN A 133 9.55 -9.76 -0.28
C GLN A 133 9.12 -10.56 0.97
N PRO A 134 8.73 -9.94 2.10
CA PRO A 134 8.31 -10.68 3.30
C PRO A 134 6.92 -11.35 3.20
N TRP A 135 6.17 -11.13 2.12
CA TRP A 135 4.84 -11.74 1.94
C TRP A 135 4.91 -13.28 2.10
N PRO A 136 3.97 -13.93 2.81
CA PRO A 136 2.66 -13.45 3.29
C PRO A 136 2.68 -12.64 4.59
N LYS A 137 3.83 -12.41 5.19
CA LYS A 137 3.93 -11.51 6.36
C LYS A 137 3.83 -10.07 5.88
N ILE A 138 3.26 -9.20 6.70
CA ILE A 138 3.32 -7.76 6.45
C ILE A 138 4.81 -7.37 6.51
N GLY A 139 5.34 -6.86 5.41
CA GLY A 139 6.72 -6.41 5.33
C GLY A 139 7.03 -5.29 6.35
N PRO A 140 8.32 -4.92 6.52
CA PRO A 140 8.69 -3.82 7.38
C PRO A 140 7.86 -2.57 7.04
N GLN A 141 7.59 -1.75 8.06
CA GLN A 141 6.92 -0.45 7.91
C GLN A 141 5.48 -0.50 7.35
N GLY A 142 4.81 -1.66 7.32
CA GLY A 142 3.41 -1.78 6.88
C GLY A 142 3.21 -2.34 5.47
N GLY A 143 4.28 -2.88 4.86
CA GLY A 143 4.22 -3.51 3.55
C GLY A 143 3.82 -2.54 2.42
N PRO A 144 3.23 -3.03 1.32
CA PRO A 144 2.91 -2.17 0.17
C PRO A 144 1.97 -1.03 0.54
N LEU A 145 1.06 -1.22 1.50
CA LEU A 145 0.09 -0.21 1.91
C LEU A 145 0.75 1.11 2.38
N ALA A 146 1.88 1.00 3.10
CA ALA A 146 2.58 2.15 3.66
C ALA A 146 3.65 2.73 2.73
N TRP A 147 3.99 2.04 1.64
CA TRP A 147 5.03 2.46 0.69
C TRP A 147 4.93 3.92 0.22
N PRO A 148 3.73 4.47 -0.09
CA PRO A 148 3.58 5.88 -0.47
C PRO A 148 4.13 6.91 0.52
N LEU A 149 4.22 6.56 1.80
CA LEU A 149 4.72 7.46 2.84
C LEU A 149 6.22 7.73 2.71
N PHE A 150 6.96 6.80 2.10
CA PHE A 150 8.43 6.79 2.05
C PHE A 150 9.00 7.31 0.72
N LEU A 151 8.13 7.71 -0.20
CA LEU A 151 8.52 8.30 -1.47
C LEU A 151 9.14 9.68 -1.27
N SER A 152 10.29 9.91 -1.91
CA SER A 152 10.91 11.23 -1.95
C SER A 152 10.13 12.17 -2.88
N ASP A 153 10.20 13.47 -2.60
CA ASP A 153 9.56 14.47 -3.46
C ASP A 153 10.23 14.54 -4.84
N GLU A 154 11.52 14.19 -4.93
CA GLU A 154 12.23 13.99 -6.21
C GLU A 154 11.56 12.90 -7.03
N PHE A 155 11.33 11.72 -6.45
CA PHE A 155 10.67 10.62 -7.16
C PHE A 155 9.23 10.97 -7.56
N PHE A 156 8.51 11.71 -6.71
CA PHE A 156 7.18 12.19 -7.04
C PHE A 156 7.19 13.10 -8.28
N THR A 157 8.19 13.99 -8.36
CA THR A 157 8.40 14.88 -9.52
C THR A 157 8.70 14.09 -10.79
N LEU A 158 9.45 12.98 -10.69
CA LEU A 158 9.73 12.11 -11.84
C LEU A 158 8.46 11.46 -12.40
N ILE A 159 7.55 11.02 -11.53
CA ILE A 159 6.27 10.46 -12.00
C ILE A 159 5.42 11.57 -12.67
N GLN A 160 5.42 12.79 -12.13
CA GLN A 160 4.70 13.93 -12.73
C GLN A 160 5.25 14.35 -14.09
N ASN A 161 6.54 14.15 -14.31
CA ASN A 161 7.23 14.47 -15.56
C ASN A 161 7.24 13.30 -16.56
N ASP A 162 6.39 12.30 -16.34
CA ASP A 162 6.22 11.14 -17.22
C ASP A 162 7.49 10.33 -17.45
N ASP A 163 8.39 10.31 -16.46
CA ASP A 163 9.60 9.49 -16.51
C ASP A 163 9.25 8.00 -16.53
N TRP A 164 9.79 7.29 -17.51
CA TRP A 164 9.45 5.88 -17.73
C TRP A 164 9.88 4.96 -16.59
N ILE A 165 11.06 5.18 -16.00
CA ILE A 165 11.52 4.31 -14.90
C ILE A 165 10.64 4.53 -13.67
N ALA A 166 10.36 5.79 -13.33
CA ALA A 166 9.47 6.14 -12.23
C ALA A 166 8.06 5.57 -12.44
N ARG A 167 7.51 5.69 -13.66
CA ARG A 167 6.20 5.16 -14.02
C ARG A 167 6.15 3.63 -13.96
N ILE A 168 7.19 2.94 -14.43
CA ILE A 168 7.27 1.47 -14.34
C ILE A 168 7.36 1.03 -12.88
N LEU A 169 8.18 1.67 -12.03
CA LEU A 169 8.20 1.43 -10.59
C LEU A 169 6.82 1.64 -9.95
N PHE A 170 6.12 2.69 -10.36
CA PHE A 170 4.79 3.01 -9.87
C PHE A 170 3.72 1.98 -10.28
N LEU A 171 3.82 1.43 -11.50
CA LEU A 171 2.98 0.32 -11.94
C LEU A 171 3.25 -0.96 -11.13
N HIS A 172 4.51 -1.25 -10.78
CA HIS A 172 4.84 -2.37 -9.88
C HIS A 172 4.27 -2.17 -8.48
N TYR A 173 4.19 -0.93 -8.00
CA TYR A 173 3.48 -0.61 -6.76
C TYR A 173 1.98 -0.93 -6.85
N GLY A 174 1.31 -0.54 -7.94
CA GLY A 174 -0.09 -0.93 -8.18
C GLY A 174 -0.30 -2.44 -8.20
N MET A 175 0.64 -3.19 -8.80
CA MET A 175 0.67 -4.65 -8.76
C MET A 175 0.88 -5.20 -7.34
N ALA A 176 1.76 -4.60 -6.54
CA ALA A 176 1.99 -4.96 -5.15
C ALA A 176 0.74 -4.74 -4.28
N MET A 177 -0.02 -3.67 -4.53
CA MET A 177 -1.29 -3.42 -3.83
C MET A 177 -2.33 -4.53 -4.08
N ARG A 178 -2.26 -5.24 -5.21
CA ARG A 178 -3.14 -6.38 -5.49
C ARG A 178 -2.83 -7.62 -4.66
N LEU A 179 -1.67 -7.70 -4.01
CA LEU A 179 -1.43 -8.74 -3.00
C LEU A 179 -2.34 -8.59 -1.77
N LEU A 180 -2.96 -7.42 -1.63
CA LEU A 180 -3.85 -7.07 -0.52
C LEU A 180 -5.32 -6.98 -0.95
N CYS A 181 -5.69 -7.38 -2.18
CA CYS A 181 -7.06 -7.21 -2.70
C CYS A 181 -8.15 -7.92 -1.88
N HIS A 182 -7.81 -9.04 -1.24
CA HIS A 182 -8.70 -9.75 -0.31
C HIS A 182 -8.98 -8.97 0.99
N ARG A 183 -8.26 -7.87 1.26
CA ARG A 183 -8.51 -6.99 2.41
C ARG A 183 -9.63 -6.01 2.06
N TRP A 184 -10.66 -5.96 2.90
CA TRP A 184 -11.85 -5.13 2.70
C TRP A 184 -11.57 -3.64 2.49
N TYR A 185 -10.45 -3.14 3.00
CA TYR A 185 -10.02 -1.73 2.87
C TYR A 185 -9.15 -1.45 1.64
N VAL A 186 -8.71 -2.47 0.90
CA VAL A 186 -7.94 -2.31 -0.36
C VAL A 186 -8.78 -2.65 -1.57
N ARG A 187 -9.45 -3.82 -1.58
CA ARG A 187 -10.28 -4.30 -2.70
C ARG A 187 -9.57 -4.11 -4.05
N ASP A 188 -10.21 -3.42 -4.99
CA ASP A 188 -9.72 -3.19 -6.36
C ASP A 188 -8.74 -2.02 -6.52
N TRP A 189 -8.25 -1.45 -5.42
CA TRP A 189 -7.44 -0.23 -5.49
C TRP A 189 -6.18 -0.41 -6.33
N GLY A 190 -5.45 -1.51 -6.15
CA GLY A 190 -4.25 -1.80 -6.95
C GLY A 190 -4.56 -1.93 -8.44
N ARG A 191 -5.65 -2.61 -8.81
CA ARG A 191 -6.10 -2.74 -10.20
C ARG A 191 -6.47 -1.39 -10.80
N ARG A 192 -7.28 -0.58 -10.10
CA ARG A 192 -7.68 0.77 -10.57
C ARG A 192 -6.49 1.68 -10.74
N LEU A 193 -5.52 1.62 -9.83
CA LEU A 193 -4.29 2.40 -9.92
C LEU A 193 -3.48 2.04 -11.17
N VAL A 194 -3.32 0.74 -11.45
CA VAL A 194 -2.63 0.26 -12.65
C VAL A 194 -3.36 0.74 -13.91
N LEU A 195 -4.67 0.51 -14.01
CA LEU A 195 -5.45 0.89 -15.20
C LEU A 195 -5.41 2.40 -15.45
N ALA A 196 -5.56 3.22 -14.40
CA ALA A 196 -5.46 4.68 -14.49
C ALA A 196 -4.08 5.17 -14.95
N THR A 197 -3.02 4.47 -14.55
CA THR A 197 -1.64 4.78 -14.96
C THR A 197 -1.37 4.32 -16.40
N LEU A 198 -2.08 3.28 -16.87
CA LEU A 198 -1.92 2.74 -18.22
C LEU A 198 -2.76 3.46 -19.28
N GLU A 199 -3.90 4.05 -18.91
CA GLU A 199 -4.84 4.73 -19.82
C GLU A 199 -4.21 5.86 -20.66
N PRO A 200 -3.36 6.75 -20.12
CA PRO A 200 -2.77 7.86 -20.88
C PRO A 200 -1.51 7.48 -21.69
N LEU A 201 -1.21 6.19 -21.87
CA LEU A 201 0.01 5.74 -22.56
C LEU A 201 -0.22 5.62 -24.08
N ASP A 202 0.13 6.67 -24.83
CA ASP A 202 0.01 6.66 -26.28
C ASP A 202 1.22 5.98 -26.98
N GLU A 203 2.45 6.28 -26.56
CA GLU A 203 3.68 5.72 -27.16
C GLU A 203 4.56 5.03 -26.11
N ILE A 204 4.54 3.69 -26.08
CA ILE A 204 5.35 2.90 -25.16
C ILE A 204 6.73 2.58 -25.80
N PRO A 205 7.85 2.99 -25.17
CA PRO A 205 9.20 2.64 -25.63
C PRO A 205 9.37 1.13 -25.73
N GLN A 206 10.13 0.69 -26.74
CA GLN A 206 10.33 -0.73 -27.04
C GLN A 206 10.82 -1.53 -25.82
N GLU A 207 11.69 -0.93 -25.01
CA GLU A 207 12.25 -1.53 -23.78
C GLU A 207 11.19 -1.87 -22.71
N TRP A 208 10.03 -1.22 -22.72
CA TRP A 208 8.98 -1.40 -21.71
C TRP A 208 7.76 -2.16 -22.23
N LYS A 209 7.70 -2.47 -23.52
CA LYS A 209 6.51 -3.10 -24.13
C LYS A 209 6.13 -4.41 -23.45
N ASP A 210 7.10 -5.28 -23.19
CA ASP A 210 6.85 -6.57 -22.57
C ASP A 210 6.38 -6.41 -21.11
N THR A 211 7.03 -5.52 -20.34
CA THR A 211 6.64 -5.22 -18.95
C THR A 211 5.24 -4.64 -18.90
N ILE A 212 4.90 -3.68 -19.75
CA ILE A 212 3.57 -3.05 -19.76
C ILE A 212 2.50 -4.03 -20.24
N SER A 213 2.79 -4.85 -21.25
CA SER A 213 1.88 -5.91 -21.70
C SER A 213 1.57 -6.90 -20.58
N TRP A 214 2.60 -7.36 -19.85
CA TRP A 214 2.42 -8.22 -18.69
C TRP A 214 1.58 -7.55 -17.59
N ILE A 215 1.89 -6.31 -17.21
CA ILE A 215 1.13 -5.56 -16.18
C ILE A 215 -0.33 -5.40 -16.58
N ARG A 216 -0.60 -5.05 -17.86
CA ARG A 216 -1.95 -4.90 -18.40
C ARG A 216 -2.74 -6.20 -18.31
N GLN A 217 -2.18 -7.29 -18.85
CA GLN A 217 -2.81 -8.61 -18.79
C GLN A 217 -3.05 -9.05 -17.35
N ALA A 218 -2.10 -8.78 -16.45
CA ALA A 218 -2.27 -9.12 -15.06
C ALA A 218 -3.43 -8.32 -14.45
N ALA A 219 -3.52 -7.01 -14.69
CA ALA A 219 -4.57 -6.13 -14.16
C ALA A 219 -5.98 -6.41 -14.72
N GLU A 220 -6.08 -6.98 -15.91
CA GLU A 220 -7.36 -7.37 -16.52
C GLU A 220 -7.95 -8.65 -15.90
N ARG A 221 -7.12 -9.53 -15.31
CA ARG A 221 -7.60 -10.72 -14.60
C ARG A 221 -8.32 -10.32 -13.32
N GLU A 222 -9.56 -10.78 -13.16
CA GLU A 222 -10.30 -10.70 -11.91
C GLU A 222 -9.64 -11.57 -10.82
N ASP A 223 -9.72 -11.11 -9.58
CA ASP A 223 -9.11 -11.74 -8.38
C ASP A 223 -10.10 -12.65 -7.64
#